data_AF-A0A165Y2B2-F1
#
_entry.id   AF-A0A165Y2B2-F1
#
_cell.length_a   1.000
_cell.length_b   1.000
_cell.length_c   1.000
_cell.angle_alpha   90.00
_cell.angle_beta   90.00
_cell.angle_gamma   90.00
#
_symmetry.space_group_name_H-M   'P 1'
#
loop_
_entity.id
_entity.type
_entity.pdbx_description
1 polymer ?
#
loop_
_entity_poly.entity_id
_entity_poly.type
_entity_poly.pdbx_seq_one_letter_code
_entity_poly.pdbx_strand_id
1 'polypeptide(L)'
;VRQTAERFQRSNETISNCFHDVLGAFTSSDFRTAYMRLPDDKTPTRIARDPKLFPFLEDCRGAIDGSHMHVHPPSATRGRWRDR
;
A
#
# COMPACT_ATOMS: atom_id res chain seq x y z
N VAL A 1 -4.17 0.95 -21.03
CA VAL A 1 -4.01 -0.30 -21.82
C VAL A 1 -3.95 -0.02 -23.32
N ARG A 2 -4.98 0.57 -23.97
CA ARG A 2 -5.01 0.77 -25.44
C ARG A 2 -3.82 1.57 -26.02
N GLN A 3 -3.49 2.73 -25.44
CA GLN A 3 -2.33 3.53 -25.87
C GLN A 3 -1.00 2.75 -25.73
N THR A 4 -0.89 1.95 -24.67
CA THR A 4 0.27 1.09 -24.41
C THR A 4 0.35 -0.04 -25.43
N ALA A 5 -0.78 -0.69 -25.72
CA ALA A 5 -0.92 -1.73 -26.75
C ALA A 5 -0.51 -1.21 -28.14
N GLU A 6 -0.96 -0.01 -28.51
CA GLU A 6 -0.56 0.68 -29.74
C GLU A 6 0.95 0.99 -29.75
N ARG A 7 1.51 1.49 -28.65
CA ARG A 7 2.94 1.82 -28.59
C ARG A 7 3.85 0.59 -28.70
N PHE A 8 3.46 -0.52 -28.08
CA PHE A 8 4.25 -1.76 -28.09
C PHE A 8 3.85 -2.73 -29.20
N GLN A 9 2.82 -2.41 -29.99
CA GLN A 9 2.26 -3.26 -31.04
C GLN A 9 1.92 -4.66 -30.52
N ARG A 10 1.21 -4.70 -29.38
CA ARG A 10 0.76 -5.95 -28.72
C ARG A 10 -0.74 -5.90 -28.46
N SER A 11 -1.36 -7.06 -28.25
CA SER A 11 -2.78 -7.11 -27.87
C SER A 11 -2.99 -6.50 -26.48
N ASN A 12 -4.21 -6.00 -26.25
CA ASN A 12 -4.59 -5.49 -24.93
C ASN A 12 -4.43 -6.55 -23.82
N GLU A 13 -4.66 -7.82 -24.16
CA GLU A 13 -4.48 -8.95 -23.25
C GLU A 13 -3.01 -9.12 -22.84
N THR A 14 -2.08 -9.13 -23.80
CA THR A 14 -0.64 -9.24 -23.49
C THR A 14 -0.18 -8.09 -22.60
N ILE A 15 -0.63 -6.86 -22.89
CA ILE A 15 -0.34 -5.70 -22.05
C ILE A 15 -0.90 -5.91 -20.65
N SER A 16 -2.16 -6.32 -20.54
CA SER A 16 -2.81 -6.59 -19.25
C SER A 16 -2.05 -7.63 -18.44
N ASN A 17 -1.70 -8.77 -19.04
CA ASN A 17 -0.98 -9.84 -18.36
C ASN A 17 0.38 -9.35 -17.84
N CYS A 18 1.14 -8.63 -18.66
CA CYS A 18 2.43 -8.06 -18.25
C CYS A 18 2.27 -7.09 -17.06
N PHE A 19 1.24 -6.22 -17.08
CA PHE A 19 0.96 -5.35 -15.93
C PHE A 19 0.63 -6.15 -14.66
N HIS A 20 -0.16 -7.22 -14.76
CA HIS A 20 -0.51 -8.05 -13.62
C HIS A 20 0.70 -8.83 -13.09
N ASP A 21 1.56 -9.35 -13.95
CA ASP A 21 2.78 -10.06 -13.56
C ASP A 21 3.73 -9.15 -12.79
N VAL A 22 3.96 -7.94 -13.31
CA VAL A 22 4.81 -6.92 -12.66
C VAL A 22 4.20 -6.45 -11.34
N LEU A 23 2.89 -6.21 -11.30
CA LEU A 23 2.19 -5.84 -10.08
C LEU A 23 2.27 -6.97 -9.03
N GLY A 24 2.08 -8.22 -9.45
CA GLY A 24 2.24 -9.41 -8.60
C GLY A 24 3.65 -9.50 -8.00
N ALA A 25 4.68 -9.26 -8.79
CA ALA A 25 6.06 -9.25 -8.32
C ALA A 25 6.29 -8.16 -7.25
N PHE A 26 5.81 -6.94 -7.49
CA PHE A 26 5.96 -5.82 -6.54
C PHE A 26 5.14 -5.98 -5.25
N THR A 27 4.00 -6.66 -5.34
CA THR A 27 3.13 -6.91 -4.18
C THR A 27 3.50 -8.19 -3.42
N SER A 28 4.46 -8.98 -3.94
CA SER A 28 4.94 -10.19 -3.28
C SER A 28 5.54 -9.90 -1.90
N SER A 29 5.39 -10.86 -1.00
CA SER A 29 5.94 -10.74 0.36
C SER A 29 7.45 -10.60 0.36
N ASP A 30 8.13 -11.28 -0.56
CA ASP A 30 9.59 -11.27 -0.67
C ASP A 30 10.08 -9.90 -1.13
N PHE A 31 9.45 -9.32 -2.16
CA PHE A 31 9.77 -7.96 -2.60
C PHE A 31 9.52 -6.94 -1.48
N ARG A 32 8.38 -7.04 -0.81
CA ARG A 32 8.03 -6.14 0.29
C ARG A 32 9.05 -6.21 1.43
N THR A 33 9.48 -7.41 1.81
CA THR A 33 10.42 -7.61 2.91
C THR A 33 11.84 -7.16 2.54
N ALA A 34 12.26 -7.39 1.29
CA ALA A 34 13.58 -7.00 0.82
C ALA A 34 13.74 -5.50 0.57
N TYR A 35 12.69 -4.82 0.10
CA TYR A 35 12.80 -3.45 -0.42
C TYR A 35 11.92 -2.41 0.27
N MET A 36 10.85 -2.79 0.98
CA MET A 36 10.05 -1.81 1.74
C MET A 36 10.51 -1.74 3.19
N ARG A 37 11.07 -0.60 3.58
CA ARG A 37 11.36 -0.29 4.98
C ARG A 37 10.18 0.44 5.59
N LEU A 38 9.60 -0.11 6.66
CA LEU A 38 8.61 0.61 7.46
C LEU A 38 9.26 1.84 8.12
N PRO A 39 8.53 2.95 8.27
CA PRO A 39 9.00 4.09 9.04
C PRO A 39 9.21 3.72 10.51
N ASP A 40 9.99 4.53 11.24
CA ASP A 40 10.22 4.36 12.68
C ASP A 40 8.87 4.33 13.43
N ASP A 41 8.82 3.63 14.56
CA ASP A 41 7.61 3.40 15.35
C ASP A 41 7.14 4.66 16.11
N LYS A 42 7.71 5.82 15.80
CA LYS A 42 7.44 7.09 16.47
C LYS A 42 6.42 7.90 15.71
N THR A 43 5.41 8.37 16.44
CA THR A 43 4.47 9.37 15.95
C THR A 43 5.23 10.63 15.48
N PRO A 44 5.07 11.05 14.22
CA PRO A 44 5.71 12.27 13.71
C PRO A 44 5.39 13.47 14.59
N THR A 45 6.38 14.33 14.81
CA THR A 45 6.26 15.49 15.71
C THR A 45 5.08 16.41 15.36
N ARG A 46 4.72 16.52 14.08
CA ARG A 46 3.56 17.29 13.61
C ARG A 46 2.25 16.77 14.20
N ILE A 47 2.09 15.45 14.28
CA ILE A 47 0.90 14.81 14.85
C ILE A 47 0.97 14.87 16.37
N ALA A 48 2.13 14.57 16.96
CA ALA A 48 2.34 14.58 18.41
C ALA A 48 2.10 15.96 19.06
N ARG A 49 2.31 17.05 18.33
CA ARG A 49 2.13 18.43 18.82
C ARG A 49 0.74 19.01 18.55
N ASP A 50 -0.08 18.36 17.73
CA ASP A 50 -1.40 18.86 17.38
C ASP A 50 -2.47 18.10 18.20
N PRO A 51 -3.08 18.72 19.23
CA PRO A 51 -4.07 18.06 20.07
C PRO A 51 -5.35 17.69 19.32
N LYS A 52 -5.60 18.22 18.12
CA LYS A 52 -6.72 17.80 17.27
C LYS A 52 -6.39 16.54 16.48
N LEU A 53 -5.14 16.33 16.10
CA LEU A 53 -4.70 15.16 15.32
C LEU A 53 -4.32 14.00 16.21
N PHE A 54 -3.65 14.28 17.33
CA PHE A 54 -3.06 13.27 18.20
C PHE A 54 -4.06 12.17 18.63
N PRO A 55 -5.27 12.48 19.14
CA PRO A 55 -6.19 11.42 19.60
C PRO A 55 -6.63 10.43 18.51
N PHE A 56 -6.51 10.81 17.23
CA PHE A 56 -6.96 10.00 16.10
C PHE A 56 -5.81 9.37 15.31
N LEU A 57 -4.60 9.91 15.42
CA LEU A 57 -3.43 9.53 14.61
C LEU A 57 -2.21 9.15 15.46
N GLU A 58 -2.33 9.10 16.79
CA GLU A 58 -1.39 8.39 17.65
C GLU A 58 -1.29 6.94 17.14
N ASP A 59 -0.07 6.48 16.87
CA ASP A 59 0.25 5.20 16.20
C ASP A 59 -0.05 5.08 14.70
N CYS A 60 -0.35 6.18 14.00
CA CYS A 60 -0.56 6.13 12.55
C CYS A 60 0.77 5.96 11.79
N ARG A 61 1.07 4.72 11.37
CA ARG A 61 2.34 4.35 10.71
C ARG A 61 2.41 4.61 9.21
N GLY A 62 1.28 4.86 8.53
CA GLY A 62 1.21 4.72 7.07
C GLY A 62 0.32 5.69 6.28
N ALA A 63 -0.33 6.67 6.91
CA ALA A 63 -1.33 7.49 6.21
C ALA A 63 -0.81 8.81 5.61
N ILE A 64 0.49 9.12 5.73
CA ILE A 64 0.98 10.43 5.28
C ILE A 64 1.20 10.49 3.76
N ASP A 65 1.56 9.37 3.12
CA ASP A 65 1.85 9.32 1.67
C ASP A 65 0.63 8.90 0.80
N GLY A 66 -0.53 8.61 1.40
CA GLY A 66 -1.70 8.16 0.65
C GLY A 66 -1.57 6.79 -0.03
N SER A 67 -0.44 6.09 0.15
CA SER A 67 -0.19 4.74 -0.34
C SER A 67 -1.04 3.72 0.42
N HIS A 68 -2.21 3.39 -0.13
CA HIS A 68 -3.13 2.41 0.47
C HIS A 68 -2.65 0.99 0.13
N MET A 69 -1.88 0.39 1.04
CA MET A 69 -1.42 -1.00 0.92
C MET A 69 -2.44 -1.95 1.54
N HIS A 70 -2.76 -3.04 0.85
CA HIS A 70 -3.65 -4.08 1.37
C HIS A 70 -3.06 -4.69 2.65
N VAL A 71 -3.75 -4.46 3.77
CA VAL A 71 -3.39 -5.05 5.06
C VAL A 71 -4.11 -6.40 5.18
N HIS A 72 -3.37 -7.45 5.51
CA HIS A 72 -3.92 -8.74 5.92
C HIS A 72 -3.81 -8.86 7.44
N PRO A 73 -4.78 -8.36 8.21
CA PRO A 73 -4.70 -8.41 9.66
C PRO A 73 -4.74 -9.86 10.16
N PRO A 74 -4.11 -10.15 11.32
CA PRO A 74 -4.18 -11.46 11.97
C PRO A 74 -5.63 -11.92 12.14
N SER A 75 -5.87 -13.22 11.99
CA SER A 75 -7.22 -13.83 12.02
C SER A 75 -8.05 -13.35 13.21
N ALA A 76 -7.44 -13.27 14.40
CA ALA A 76 -8.07 -12.83 15.64
C ALA A 76 -8.60 -11.37 15.61
N THR A 77 -8.04 -10.51 14.76
CA THR A 77 -8.41 -9.08 14.70
C THR A 77 -9.18 -8.71 13.45
N ARG A 78 -9.30 -9.61 12.45
CA ARG A 78 -9.94 -9.34 11.15
C ARG A 78 -11.32 -8.68 11.23
N GLY A 79 -12.13 -9.03 12.23
CA GLY A 79 -13.46 -8.44 12.42
C GLY A 79 -13.45 -6.93 12.70
N ARG A 80 -12.35 -6.39 13.26
CA ARG A 80 -12.20 -4.96 13.55
C ARG A 80 -11.84 -4.11 12.32
N TRP A 81 -11.47 -4.77 11.22
CA TRP A 81 -11.02 -4.13 9.98
C TRP A 81 -12.04 -4.23 8.85
N ARG A 82 -13.12 -5.00 9.05
CA ARG A 82 -14.29 -4.98 8.17
C ARG A 82 -15.25 -3.96 8.75
N ASP A 83 -15.81 -3.09 7.90
CA ASP A 83 -16.78 -2.02 8.25
C ASP A 83 -16.15 -0.68 8.68
N ARG A 84 -15.22 -0.16 7.87
CA ARG A 84 -14.99 1.30 7.75
C ARG A 84 -15.35 1.76 6.35
#